data_AF-A0A9E5KNI6-F1
#
_entry.id   AF-A0A9E5KNI6-F1
#
_cell.length_a   1.000
_cell.length_b   1.000
_cell.length_c   1.000
_cell.angle_alpha   90.00
_cell.angle_beta   90.00
_cell.angle_gamma   90.00
#
_symmetry.space_group_name_H-M   'P 1'
#
loop_
_entity.id
_entity.type
_entity.pdbx_description
1 polymer ?
#
loop_
_entity_poly.entity_id
_entity_poly.type
_entity_poly.pdbx_seq_one_letter_code
_entity_poly.pdbx_strand_id
1 'polypeptide(L)' 'MNALPGTDTTAHSVFETHLPLEGRRQGKVRDVYSLPTKAGDRPQILVVATDRISAFDVVMPTPVPGKGQLLT' A
#
# COMPACT_ATOMS: atom_id res chain seq x y z
N MET A 1 -12.79 -11.26 -36.07
CA MET A 1 -13.39 -10.53 -34.93
C MET A 1 -12.59 -10.93 -33.70
N ASN A 2 -11.47 -10.25 -33.48
CA ASN A 2 -10.52 -10.64 -32.43
C ASN A 2 -10.98 -10.05 -31.11
N ALA A 3 -11.05 -10.91 -30.09
CA ALA A 3 -11.32 -10.54 -28.72
C ALA A 3 -10.32 -9.47 -28.25
N LEU A 4 -10.82 -8.52 -27.47
CA LEU A 4 -10.06 -7.38 -26.92
C LEU A 4 -8.91 -7.90 -26.02
N PRO A 5 -7.69 -7.34 -26.13
CA PRO A 5 -6.62 -7.63 -25.20
C PRO A 5 -6.86 -6.83 -23.90
N GLY A 6 -7.08 -7.51 -22.77
CA GLY A 6 -7.15 -6.81 -21.48
C GLY A 6 -7.64 -7.61 -20.27
N THR A 7 -8.23 -8.79 -20.44
CA THR A 7 -8.70 -9.59 -19.29
C THR A 7 -7.65 -10.60 -18.85
N ASP A 8 -6.56 -10.10 -18.26
CA ASP A 8 -5.70 -10.95 -17.43
C ASP A 8 -5.10 -10.11 -16.30
N THR A 9 -5.89 -9.86 -15.25
CA THR A 9 -5.39 -9.32 -13.99
C THR A 9 -5.67 -10.37 -12.93
N THR A 10 -4.76 -11.32 -12.79
CA THR A 10 -4.59 -12.01 -11.52
C THR A 10 -4.30 -10.92 -10.48
N ALA A 11 -5.28 -10.66 -9.60
CA ALA A 11 -5.20 -9.55 -8.65
C ALA A 11 -4.11 -9.84 -7.61
N HIS A 12 -2.90 -9.33 -7.84
CA HIS A 12 -1.80 -9.42 -6.90
C HIS A 12 -2.06 -8.52 -5.69
N SER A 13 -2.06 -9.12 -4.50
CA SER A 13 -2.28 -8.38 -3.26
C SER A 13 -1.00 -7.74 -2.75
N VAL A 14 -1.09 -6.48 -2.31
CA VAL A 14 0.03 -5.79 -1.65
C VAL A 14 -0.05 -6.04 -0.14
N PHE A 15 0.80 -6.92 0.38
CA PHE A 15 0.91 -7.14 1.83
C PHE A 15 1.72 -6.03 2.50
N GLU A 16 2.87 -5.75 1.93
CA GLU A 16 3.79 -4.74 2.41
C GLU A 16 4.52 -4.11 1.23
N THR A 17 5.10 -2.95 1.48
CA THR A 17 5.88 -2.21 0.48
C THR A 17 7.33 -2.15 0.91
N HIS A 18 8.24 -2.04 -0.06
CA HIS A 18 9.67 -1.85 0.13
C HIS A 18 10.14 -0.76 -0.82
N LEU A 19 9.75 0.48 -0.52
CA LEU A 19 10.13 1.63 -1.33
C LEU A 19 11.53 2.11 -0.96
N PRO A 20 12.30 2.68 -1.90
CA PRO A 20 13.62 3.26 -1.64
C PRO A 20 13.50 4.62 -0.94
N LEU A 21 12.81 4.64 0.20
CA LEU A 21 12.54 5.82 1.02
C LEU A 21 12.88 5.51 2.48
N GLU A 22 13.30 6.52 3.23
CA GLU A 22 13.71 6.36 4.61
C GLU A 22 12.52 6.26 5.58
N GLY A 23 12.81 5.77 6.79
CA GLY A 23 11.86 5.81 7.90
C GLY A 23 10.63 4.91 7.68
N ARG A 24 10.78 3.79 6.98
CA ARG A 24 9.70 2.80 6.79
C ARG A 24 9.15 2.36 8.15
N ARG A 25 7.85 2.57 8.36
CA ARG A 25 7.09 2.09 9.52
C ARG A 25 5.86 1.34 9.05
N GLN A 26 5.70 0.12 9.54
CA GLN A 26 4.61 -0.77 9.16
C GLN A 26 3.54 -0.80 10.26
N GLY A 27 2.35 -0.29 9.93
CA GLY A 27 1.15 -0.43 10.76
C GLY A 27 0.39 -1.72 10.44
N LYS A 28 -0.82 -1.86 11.00
CA LYS A 28 -1.71 -3.02 10.73
C LYS A 28 -2.09 -3.13 9.24
N VAL A 29 -2.41 -2.00 8.61
CA VAL A 29 -2.93 -1.95 7.22
C VAL A 29 -2.29 -0.88 6.33
N ARG A 30 -1.35 -0.09 6.87
CA ARG A 30 -0.65 0.99 6.15
C ARG A 30 0.84 0.93 6.41
N ASP A 31 1.61 1.28 5.40
CA ASP A 31 3.04 1.54 5.52
C ASP A 31 3.28 3.05 5.40
N VAL A 32 4.22 3.56 6.19
CA VAL A 32 4.54 5.00 6.23
C VAL A 32 6.02 5.18 5.94
N TYR A 33 6.33 6.19 5.13
CA TYR A 33 7.69 6.58 4.76
C TYR A 33 7.89 8.07 4.98
N SER A 34 9.12 8.46 5.28
CA SER A 34 9.52 9.87 5.28
C SER A 34 9.79 10.31 3.85
N LEU A 35 9.27 11.48 3.48
CA LEU A 35 9.62 12.08 2.18
C LEU A 35 10.84 13.00 2.32
N PRO A 36 11.73 13.02 1.31
CA PRO A 36 12.82 14.00 1.28
C PRO A 36 12.25 15.41 1.38
N THR A 37 12.69 16.14 2.41
CA THR A 37 12.22 17.49 2.69
C THR A 37 13.29 18.48 2.26
N LYS A 38 12.92 19.55 1.55
CA LYS A 38 13.87 20.61 1.19
C LYS A 38 14.10 21.55 2.38
N ALA A 39 15.24 22.22 2.40
CA ALA A 39 15.53 23.21 3.43
C ALA A 39 14.46 24.31 3.44
N GLY A 40 13.81 24.50 4.58
CA GLY A 40 12.72 25.48 4.76
C GLY A 40 11.30 24.91 4.61
N ASP A 41 11.16 23.68 4.10
CA ASP A 41 9.86 23.01 4.00
C ASP A 41 9.49 22.28 5.29
N ARG A 42 8.19 22.03 5.47
CA ARG A 42 7.69 21.19 6.57
C ARG A 42 7.96 19.71 6.26
N PRO A 43 8.25 18.87 7.27
CA PRO A 43 8.42 17.45 7.06
C PRO A 43 7.14 16.84 6.50
N GLN A 44 7.29 15.99 5.48
CA GLN A 44 6.20 15.30 4.82
C GLN A 44 6.38 13.78 4.94
N ILE A 45 5.26 13.07 4.89
CA ILE A 45 5.23 11.61 4.92
C ILE A 45 4.41 11.08 3.76
N LEU A 46 4.81 9.91 3.26
CA LEU A 46 4.01 9.10 2.36
C LEU A 46 3.31 8.03 3.20
N VAL A 47 1.99 7.92 3.03
CA VAL A 47 1.18 6.88 3.66
C VAL A 47 0.61 5.99 2.57
N VAL A 48 0.98 4.71 2.58
CA VAL A 48 0.53 3.72 1.59
C VAL A 48 -0.47 2.78 2.23
N ALA A 49 -1.70 2.74 1.69
CA ALA A 49 -2.69 1.75 2.08
C ALA A 49 -2.41 0.40 1.41
N THR A 50 -2.18 -0.63 2.23
CA THR A 50 -1.95 -2.01 1.76
C THR A 50 -3.27 -2.78 1.66
N ASP A 51 -3.24 -3.98 1.09
CA ASP A 51 -4.40 -4.88 0.99
C ASP A 51 -4.65 -5.69 2.27
N ARG A 52 -3.77 -5.55 3.29
CA ARG A 52 -3.98 -6.14 4.62
C ARG A 52 -5.24 -5.60 5.28
N ILE A 53 -5.91 -6.47 6.02
CA ILE A 53 -7.07 -6.16 6.87
C ILE A 53 -6.77 -6.60 8.30
N SER A 54 -7.35 -5.90 9.28
CA SER A 54 -7.26 -6.28 10.69
C SER A 54 -8.62 -6.28 11.35
N ALA A 55 -8.85 -7.24 12.23
CA ALA A 55 -10.03 -7.33 13.09
C ALA A 55 -9.59 -7.81 14.48
N PHE A 56 -10.25 -7.32 15.54
CA PHE A 56 -9.92 -7.68 16.93
C PHE A 56 -8.43 -7.55 17.26
N ASP A 57 -7.83 -6.44 16.84
CA ASP A 57 -6.40 -6.13 16.98
C ASP A 57 -5.39 -7.05 16.26
N VAL A 58 -5.84 -8.04 15.50
CA VAL A 58 -4.98 -8.97 14.75
C VAL A 58 -5.02 -8.65 13.25
N VAL A 59 -3.86 -8.70 12.60
CA VAL A 59 -3.76 -8.62 11.13
C VAL A 59 -4.06 -10.00 10.54
N MET A 60 -4.99 -10.06 9.60
CA MET A 60 -5.40 -11.32 8.99
C MET A 60 -4.32 -11.84 8.02
N PRO A 61 -4.13 -13.17 7.92
CA PRO A 61 -3.14 -13.76 7.01
C PRO A 61 -3.54 -13.63 5.53
N THR A 62 -4.85 -13.52 5.25
CA THR A 62 -5.38 -13.36 3.89
C THR A 62 -5.73 -11.90 3.63
N PRO A 63 -5.14 -11.26 2.61
CA PRO A 63 -5.45 -9.88 2.24
C PRO A 63 -6.73 -9.82 1.39
N VAL A 64 -7.20 -8.60 1.13
CA VAL A 64 -8.26 -8.33 0.15
C VAL A 64 -7.63 -7.60 -1.04
N PRO A 65 -7.37 -8.29 -2.18
CA PRO A 65 -6.71 -7.67 -3.33
C PRO A 65 -7.41 -6.37 -3.76
N GLY A 66 -6.63 -5.30 -3.97
CA GLY A 66 -7.13 -4.01 -4.43
C GLY A 66 -7.83 -3.15 -3.37
N LYS A 67 -7.98 -3.63 -2.12
CA LYS A 67 -8.56 -2.84 -1.02
C LYS A 67 -7.75 -1.58 -0.74
N GLY A 68 -6.41 -1.65 -0.78
CA GLY A 68 -5.54 -0.50 -0.56
C GLY A 68 -5.84 0.63 -1.55
N GLN A 69 -5.98 0.27 -2.83
CA GLN A 69 -6.33 1.19 -3.91
C GLN A 69 -7.75 1.74 -3.76
N LEU A 70 -8.73 0.92 -3.40
CA LEU A 70 -10.12 1.36 -3.26
C LEU A 70 -10.32 2.42 -2.15
N LEU A 71 -9.44 2.42 -1.13
CA LEU A 71 -9.56 3.29 0.05
C LEU A 71 -8.79 4.61 -0.06
N THR A 72 -8.17 4.91 -1.20
CA THR A 72 -7.30 6.08 -1.41
C THR A 72 -7.65 6.77 -2.72
#